data_AF-A0A2H0TUZ0-F1
#
_entry.id   AF-A0A2H0TUZ0-F1
#
_cell.length_a   1.000
_cell.length_b   1.000
_cell.length_c   1.000
_cell.angle_alpha   90.00
_cell.angle_beta   90.00
_cell.angle_gamma   90.00
#
_symmetry.space_group_name_H-M   'P 1'
#
loop_
_entity.id
_entity.type
_entity.pdbx_description
1 polymer ?
#
loop_
_entity_poly.entity_id
_entity_poly.type
_entity_poly.pdbx_seq_one_letter_code
_entity_poly.pdbx_strand_id
1 'polypeptide(L)'
;MDSLDIEQEQLRHKTFLSMFRILLIFGIPALVAYFLGGWIDTTYHMKPYGTLAVLGVAFVLSWTLTIRMYFKIDKAFRELRQKQEMQEKEEKATKKNEQQ
;
A
#
# COMPACT_ATOMS: atom_id res chain seq x y z
N MET A 1 -2.09 -30.18 -11.33
CA MET A 1 -1.97 -29.05 -10.40
C MET A 1 -3.29 -28.31 -10.53
N ASP A 2 -4.14 -28.42 -9.53
CA ASP A 2 -5.52 -27.93 -9.62
C ASP A 2 -5.54 -26.41 -9.71
N SER A 3 -6.49 -25.85 -10.46
CA SER A 3 -6.65 -24.41 -10.65
C SER A 3 -6.77 -23.63 -9.33
N LEU A 4 -7.25 -24.30 -8.27
CA LEU A 4 -7.39 -23.75 -6.92
C LEU A 4 -6.04 -23.49 -6.24
N ASP A 5 -5.02 -24.32 -6.49
CA ASP A 5 -3.69 -24.17 -5.88
C ASP A 5 -2.95 -22.94 -6.44
N ILE A 6 -3.15 -22.67 -7.74
CA ILE A 6 -2.53 -21.54 -8.45
C ILE A 6 -3.10 -20.20 -7.93
N GLU A 7 -4.41 -20.12 -7.69
CA GLU A 7 -5.04 -18.91 -7.16
C GLU A 7 -4.58 -18.61 -5.72
N GLN A 8 -4.47 -19.63 -4.87
CA GLN A 8 -3.97 -19.46 -3.50
C GLN A 8 -2.54 -18.95 -3.47
N GLU A 9 -1.66 -19.46 -4.34
CA GLU A 9 -0.27 -19.03 -4.40
C GLU A 9 -0.15 -17.56 -4.86
N GLN A 10 -0.96 -17.13 -5.82
CA GLN A 10 -1.01 -15.73 -6.26
C GLN A 10 -1.51 -14.78 -5.17
N LEU A 11 -2.56 -15.18 -4.43
CA LEU A 11 -3.08 -14.41 -3.29
C LEU A 11 -2.04 -14.28 -2.19
N ARG A 12 -1.31 -15.37 -1.89
CA ARG A 12 -0.25 -15.38 -0.89
C ARG A 12 0.91 -14.47 -1.29
N HIS A 13 1.34 -14.52 -2.55
CA HIS A 13 2.42 -13.67 -3.05
C HIS A 13 2.05 -12.18 -2.99
N LYS A 14 0.82 -11.82 -3.42
CA LYS A 14 0.31 -10.44 -3.31
C LYS A 14 0.22 -9.95 -1.87
N THR A 15 -0.22 -10.83 -0.96
CA THR A 15 -0.31 -10.51 0.47
C THR A 15 1.07 -10.27 1.06
N PHE A 16 2.04 -11.14 0.77
CA PHE A 16 3.42 -10.98 1.21
C PHE A 16 4.03 -9.66 0.73
N LEU A 17 3.86 -9.32 -0.55
CA LEU A 17 4.37 -8.06 -1.10
C LEU A 17 3.71 -6.84 -0.43
N SER A 18 2.42 -6.94 -0.11
CA SER A 18 1.68 -5.89 0.58
C SER A 18 2.17 -5.68 2.01
N MET A 19 2.44 -6.77 2.74
CA MET A 19 3.03 -6.71 4.08
C MET A 19 4.41 -6.03 4.06
N PHE A 20 5.28 -6.41 3.12
CA PHE A 20 6.60 -5.80 2.97
C PHE A 20 6.50 -4.29 2.66
N ARG A 21 5.53 -3.91 1.82
CA ARG A 21 5.28 -2.49 1.49
C ARG A 21 4.86 -1.68 2.71
N ILE A 22 3.98 -2.24 3.57
CA ILE A 22 3.58 -1.59 4.83
C ILE A 22 4.79 -1.43 5.74
N LEU A 23 5.63 -2.46 5.84
CA LEU A 23 6.88 -2.42 6.61
C LEU A 23 7.80 -1.28 6.16
N LEU A 24 7.96 -1.05 4.85
CA LEU A 24 8.77 0.06 4.35
C LEU A 24 8.13 1.44 4.64
N ILE A 25 6.80 1.54 4.57
CA ILE A 25 6.08 2.79 4.82
C ILE A 25 6.23 3.25 6.27
N PHE A 26 6.29 2.33 7.24
CA PHE A 26 6.53 2.67 8.64
C PHE A 26 8.02 2.64 9.01
N GLY A 27 8.77 1.69 8.45
CA GLY A 27 10.18 1.46 8.77
C GLY A 27 11.10 2.57 8.30
N ILE A 28 10.93 3.07 7.07
CA ILE A 28 11.79 4.15 6.54
C ILE A 28 11.60 5.45 7.35
N PRO A 29 10.37 5.96 7.59
CA PRO A 29 10.19 7.16 8.39
C PRO A 29 10.63 6.99 9.84
N ALA A 30 10.42 5.82 10.45
CA ALA A 30 10.86 5.56 11.82
C ALA A 30 12.40 5.59 11.94
N LEU A 31 13.11 4.98 10.99
CA LEU A 31 14.58 5.04 10.92
C LEU A 31 15.06 6.47 10.77
N VAL A 32 14.51 7.22 9.81
CA VAL A 32 14.87 8.62 9.57
C VAL A 32 14.61 9.47 10.82
N ALA A 33 13.47 9.27 11.48
CA ALA A 33 13.09 9.97 12.70
C ALA A 33 14.02 9.67 13.88
N TYR A 34 14.46 8.43 14.03
CA TYR A 34 15.39 8.05 15.08
C TYR A 34 16.75 8.76 14.92
N PHE A 35 17.30 8.78 13.70
CA PHE A 35 18.57 9.45 13.43
C PHE A 35 18.47 10.97 13.56
N LEU A 36 17.44 11.59 12.96
CA LEU A 36 17.21 13.03 13.04
C LEU A 36 16.91 13.47 14.48
N GLY A 37 16.05 12.71 15.17
CA GLY A 37 15.71 12.91 16.57
C GLY A 37 16.94 12.87 17.47
N GLY A 38 17.79 11.87 17.30
CA GLY A 38 19.04 11.73 18.05
C GLY A 38 20.03 12.87 17.81
N TRP A 39 20.08 13.40 16.59
CA TRP A 39 20.88 14.58 16.26
C TRP A 39 20.37 15.85 16.95
N ILE A 40 19.06 16.09 16.92
CA ILE A 40 18.42 17.22 17.62
C ILE A 40 18.65 17.12 19.12
N ASP A 41 18.42 15.94 19.68
CA ASP A 41 18.61 15.66 21.10
C ASP A 41 20.03 15.94 21.58
N THR A 42 21.03 15.63 20.75
CA THR A 42 22.45 15.89 21.06
C THR A 42 22.80 17.36 20.90
N THR A 43 22.21 18.04 19.90
CA THR A 43 22.50 19.46 19.61
C THR A 43 21.87 20.40 20.66
N TYR A 44 20.64 20.10 21.10
CA TYR A 44 19.88 20.96 22.01
C TYR A 44 19.90 20.47 23.47
N HIS A 45 20.63 19.40 23.79
CA HIS A 45 20.67 18.78 25.12
C HIS A 45 19.27 18.39 25.67
N MET A 46 18.34 18.05 24.77
CA MET A 46 16.94 17.74 25.13
C MET A 46 16.65 16.24 25.13
N LYS A 47 17.66 15.37 25.30
CA LYS A 47 17.44 13.91 25.34
C LYS A 47 16.41 13.54 26.42
N PRO A 48 15.42 12.67 26.13
CA PRO A 48 15.07 12.05 24.84
C PRO A 48 13.89 12.74 24.10
N TYR A 49 13.51 13.96 24.50
CA TYR A 49 12.27 14.60 24.08
C TYR A 49 12.24 14.98 22.59
N GLY A 50 13.37 15.36 22.01
CA GLY A 50 13.49 15.63 20.57
C GLY A 50 13.31 14.36 19.74
N THR A 51 13.91 13.24 20.15
CA THR A 51 13.68 11.95 19.48
C THR A 51 12.22 11.52 19.56
N LEU A 52 11.59 11.66 20.72
CA LEU A 52 10.16 11.37 20.92
C LEU A 52 9.26 12.24 20.04
N ALA A 53 9.53 13.54 19.95
CA ALA A 53 8.75 14.46 19.13
C ALA A 53 8.85 14.11 17.63
N VAL A 54 10.06 13.86 17.13
CA VAL A 54 10.28 13.51 15.71
C VAL A 54 9.67 12.15 15.38
N LEU A 55 9.77 11.16 16.27
CA LEU A 55 9.09 9.87 16.10
C LEU A 55 7.57 10.03 16.07
N GLY A 56 7.00 10.87 16.94
CA GLY A 56 5.58 11.17 16.93
C GLY A 56 5.12 11.77 15.61
N VAL A 57 5.86 12.74 15.07
CA VAL A 57 5.56 13.34 13.76
C VAL A 57 5.69 12.32 12.64
N ALA A 58 6.76 11.51 12.64
CA ALA A 58 6.97 10.49 11.62
C ALA A 58 5.88 9.42 11.64
N PHE A 59 5.36 9.06 12.82
CA PHE A 59 4.23 8.16 12.96
C PHE A 59 2.97 8.72 12.30
N VAL A 60 2.61 9.98 12.58
CA VAL A 60 1.44 10.64 11.97
C VAL A 60 1.58 10.78 10.46
N LEU A 61 2.77 11.12 9.96
CA LEU A 61 3.05 11.19 8.53
C LEU A 61 2.94 9.81 7.86
N SER A 62 3.45 8.76 8.49
CA SER A 62 3.36 7.38 8.00
C SER A 62 1.90 6.93 7.89
N TRP A 63 1.07 7.28 8.87
CA TRP A 63 -0.36 6.99 8.83
C TRP A 63 -1.06 7.75 7.71
N THR A 64 -0.78 9.05 7.56
CA THR A 64 -1.37 9.88 6.50
C THR A 64 -1.02 9.32 5.10
N LEU A 65 0.23 8.91 4.90
CA LEU A 65 0.67 8.25 3.66
C LEU A 65 -0.01 6.91 3.43
N THR A 66 -0.15 6.10 4.48
CA THR A 66 -0.81 4.79 4.42
C THR A 66 -2.27 4.94 3.99
N ILE A 67 -3.02 5.85 4.62
CA ILE A 67 -4.42 6.12 4.30
C ILE A 67 -4.54 6.59 2.85
N ARG A 68 -3.72 7.55 2.43
CA ARG A 68 -3.74 8.04 1.04
C ARG A 68 -3.40 6.95 0.03
N MET A 69 -2.45 6.06 0.36
CA MET A 69 -2.09 4.92 -0.49
C MET A 69 -3.25 3.92 -0.58
N TYR A 70 -3.92 3.62 0.53
CA TYR A 70 -5.08 2.75 0.57
C TYR A 70 -6.19 3.25 -0.35
N PHE A 71 -6.57 4.54 -0.25
CA PHE A 71 -7.57 5.13 -1.14
C PHE A 71 -7.18 5.07 -2.62
N LYS A 72 -5.88 5.25 -2.93
CA LYS A 72 -5.40 5.17 -4.32
C LYS A 72 -5.48 3.73 -4.86
N ILE A 73 -5.12 2.74 -4.05
CA ILE A 73 -5.20 1.32 -4.42
C ILE A 73 -6.66 0.91 -4.62
N ASP A 74 -7.54 1.29 -3.70
CA ASP A 74 -8.96 0.96 -3.77
C ASP A 74 -9.64 1.60 -5.00
N LYS A 75 -9.28 2.84 -5.35
CA LYS A 75 -9.70 3.46 -6.61
C LYS A 75 -9.20 2.67 -7.83
N ALA A 76 -7.95 2.23 -7.83
CA ALA A 76 -7.38 1.46 -8.93
C ALA A 76 -8.07 0.08 -9.09
N PHE A 77 -8.45 -0.58 -7.99
CA PHE A 77 -9.23 -1.82 -8.04
C PHE A 77 -10.62 -1.60 -8.62
N ARG A 78 -11.31 -0.50 -8.25
CA ARG A 78 -12.63 -0.16 -8.82
C ARG A 78 -12.55 0.10 -10.32
N GLU A 79 -11.53 0.83 -10.78
CA GLU A 79 -11.31 1.08 -12.21
C GLU A 79 -11.00 -0.21 -12.98
N LEU A 80 -10.19 -1.12 -12.42
CA LEU A 80 -9.90 -2.41 -13.04
C LEU A 80 -11.16 -3.28 -13.20
N ARG A 81 -12.00 -3.33 -12.16
CA ARG A 81 -13.25 -4.10 -12.19
C ARG A 81 -14.22 -3.55 -13.23
N GLN A 82 -14.36 -2.23 -13.32
CA GLN A 82 -15.21 -1.61 -14.34
C GLN A 82 -14.72 -1.91 -15.77
N LYS A 83 -13.39 -1.90 -15.99
CA LYS A 83 -12.82 -2.26 -17.30
C LYS A 83 -13.09 -3.72 -17.66
N GLN A 84 -12.98 -4.64 -16.71
CA GLN A 84 -13.30 -6.06 -16.93
C GLN A 84 -14.78 -6.26 -17.27
N GLU A 85 -15.69 -5.61 -16.54
CA GLU A 85 -17.13 -5.70 -16.81
C GLU A 85 -17.53 -5.11 -18.17
N MET A 86 -16.87 -4.04 -18.62
CA MET A 86 -17.09 -3.47 -19.96
C MET A 86 -16.59 -4.42 -21.07
N GLN A 87 -15.38 -4.96 -20.93
CA GLN A 87 -14.83 -5.91 -21.89
C GLN A 87 -15.71 -7.16 -22.01
N GLU A 88 -16.19 -7.70 -20.88
CA GLU A 88 -17.05 -8.88 -20.89
C GLU A 88 -18.42 -8.59 -21.56
N LYS A 89 -18.94 -7.37 -21.40
CA LYS A 89 -20.17 -6.93 -22.09
C LYS A 89 -19.96 -6.74 -23.59
N GLU A 90 -18.85 -6.14 -24.00
CA GLU A 90 -18.48 -5.99 -25.41
C GLU A 90 -18.31 -7.35 -26.07
N GLU A 91 -17.59 -8.27 -25.43
CA GLU A 91 -17.37 -9.61 -25.96
C GLU A 91 -18.69 -10.40 -26.11
N LYS A 92 -19.60 -10.26 -25.13
CA LYS A 92 -20.95 -10.86 -25.21
C LYS A 92 -21.81 -10.22 -26.31
N ALA A 93 -21.69 -8.90 -26.52
CA ALA A 93 -22.43 -8.20 -27.58
C ALA A 93 -21.94 -8.59 -28.97
N THR A 94 -20.63 -8.71 -29.18
CA THR A 94 -20.03 -9.15 -30.44
C THR A 94 -20.44 -10.58 -30.78
N LYS A 95 -20.33 -11.51 -29.82
CA LYS A 95 -20.76 -12.91 -29.99
C LYS A 95 -22.25 -13.06 -30.30
N LYS A 96 -23.10 -12.18 -29.76
CA LYS A 96 -24.55 -12.18 -30.03
C LYS A 96 -24.87 -11.70 -31.46
N ASN A 97 -24.12 -10.73 -31.99
CA ASN A 97 -24.29 -10.24 -33.35
C ASN A 97 -23.76 -11.21 -34.42
N GLU A 98 -22.77 -12.05 -34.09
CA GLU A 98 -22.27 -13.09 -35.00
C GLU A 98 -23.19 -14.33 -35.09
N GLN A 99 -24.16 -14.45 -34.18
CA GLN A 99 -25.13 -15.56 -34.13
C GLN A 99 -26.51 -15.21 -34.72
N GLN A 100 -26.71 -13.98 -35.22
CA GLN A 100 -27.93 -13.54 -35.92
C GLN A 100 -27.66 -13.38 -37.41
#